data_AF-A0A1H8F4U8-F1
#
_entry.id   AF-A0A1H8F4U8-F1
#
_cell.length_a   1.000
_cell.length_b   1.000
_cell.length_c   1.000
_cell.angle_alpha   90.00
_cell.angle_beta   90.00
_cell.angle_gamma   90.00
#
_symmetry.space_group_name_H-M   'P 1'
#
loop_
_entity.id
_entity.type
_entity.pdbx_description
1 polymer ?
#
loop_
_entity_poly.entity_id
_entity_poly.type
_entity_poly.pdbx_seq_one_letter_code
_entity_poly.pdbx_strand_id
1 'polypeptide(L)'
;MRQLVLVLELSDSAIGVVPFAFYADVVFLGFQQLSEFVGHPGVRILGVMPDDSAIDTIFAGAVATASADPARAAEVLTFLSSAAAAPTKTAHAFGVPSL
;
A
#
# COMPACT_ATOMS: atom_id res chain seq x y z
N MET A 1 4.21 -7.53 -0.28
CA MET A 1 4.62 -6.11 -0.41
C MET A 1 5.05 -5.64 0.97
N ARG A 2 6.29 -5.17 1.10
CA ARG A 2 6.97 -4.86 2.38
C ARG A 2 6.99 -3.37 2.67
N GLN A 3 5.87 -2.71 2.94
CA GLN A 3 5.92 -1.24 2.93
C GLN A 3 5.01 -0.64 3.99
N LEU A 4 5.47 -0.70 5.25
CA LEU A 4 5.20 0.37 6.19
C LEU A 4 6.31 1.43 5.99
N VAL A 5 5.91 2.68 5.81
CA VAL A 5 6.81 3.83 5.63
C VAL A 5 6.68 4.80 6.77
N LEU A 6 7.82 5.39 7.12
CA LEU A 6 7.91 6.46 8.07
C LEU A 6 7.67 7.79 7.35
N VAL A 7 6.71 8.59 7.83
CA VAL A 7 6.30 9.85 7.21
C VAL A 7 6.42 11.00 8.20
N LEU A 8 6.98 12.14 7.76
CA LEU A 8 6.85 13.42 8.47
C LEU A 8 5.79 14.29 7.80
N GLU A 9 4.86 14.80 8.59
CA GLU A 9 3.94 15.87 8.19
C GLU A 9 4.58 17.24 8.50
N LEU A 10 4.61 18.13 7.50
CA LEU A 10 5.08 19.51 7.66
C LEU A 10 3.89 20.47 7.53
N SER A 11 3.16 20.64 8.63
CA SER A 11 2.23 21.73 8.97
C SER A 11 0.82 21.82 8.33
N ASP A 12 -0.12 22.01 9.26
CA ASP A 12 -1.37 22.80 9.30
C ASP A 12 -2.66 22.35 8.59
N SER A 13 -2.77 21.15 8.03
CA SER A 13 -4.07 20.66 7.54
C SER A 13 -4.20 19.14 7.59
N ALA A 14 -5.10 18.70 8.48
CA ALA A 14 -5.46 17.33 8.80
C ALA A 14 -5.48 16.36 7.61
N ILE A 15 -4.49 15.46 7.57
CA ILE A 15 -4.58 14.22 6.81
C ILE A 15 -5.41 13.23 7.63
N GLY A 16 -6.48 12.74 7.01
CA GLY A 16 -7.27 11.64 7.56
C GLY A 16 -6.42 10.38 7.70
N VAL A 17 -6.41 9.86 8.93
CA VAL A 17 -5.91 8.54 9.37
C VAL A 17 -4.39 8.36 9.31
N VAL A 18 -3.71 8.79 10.37
CA VAL A 18 -2.40 8.26 10.78
C VAL A 18 -2.64 7.36 11.99
N PRO A 19 -2.67 6.03 11.86
CA PRO A 19 -3.04 5.10 12.94
C PRO A 19 -1.99 5.02 14.05
N PHE A 20 -0.80 5.61 13.85
CA PHE A 20 0.17 5.80 14.91
C PHE A 20 0.96 7.08 14.67
N ALA A 21 0.65 8.12 15.44
CA ALA A 21 1.28 9.43 15.36
C ALA A 21 2.07 9.71 16.64
N PHE A 22 3.36 10.07 16.50
CA PHE A 22 4.10 10.70 17.59
C PHE A 22 4.11 12.21 17.39
N TYR A 23 3.81 12.94 18.46
CA TYR A 23 3.84 14.39 18.47
C TYR A 23 5.14 14.88 19.11
N ALA A 24 5.94 15.61 18.35
CA ALA A 24 6.93 16.54 18.86
C ALA A 24 6.49 17.94 18.41
N ASP A 25 6.74 18.98 19.21
CA ASP A 25 6.14 20.33 19.16
C ASP A 25 6.09 21.05 17.78
N VAL A 26 6.66 20.48 16.70
CA VAL A 26 6.64 21.01 15.33
C VAL A 26 6.45 19.95 14.22
N VAL A 27 6.41 18.64 14.51
CA VAL A 27 6.31 17.59 13.48
C VAL A 27 5.54 16.35 13.98
N PHE A 28 4.67 15.82 13.12
CA PHE A 28 4.01 14.52 13.33
C PHE A 28 4.75 13.41 12.58
N LEU A 29 4.97 12.29 13.26
CA LEU A 29 5.58 11.09 12.69
C LEU A 29 4.55 9.98 12.56
N GLY A 30 4.30 9.52 11.33
CA GLY A 30 3.34 8.48 11.02
C GLY A 30 3.96 7.21 10.45
N PHE A 31 3.33 6.06 10.70
CA PHE A 31 3.65 4.79 10.06
C PHE A 31 2.47 4.32 9.21
N GLN A 32 2.63 4.25 7.89
CA GLN A 32 1.54 3.87 6.97
C GLN A 32 1.99 3.04 5.78
N GLN A 33 1.02 2.43 5.10
CA GLN A 33 1.30 1.69 3.88
C GLN A 33 1.76 2.65 2.78
N LEU A 34 2.88 2.37 2.10
CA LEU A 34 3.42 3.29 1.10
C LEU A 34 2.42 3.59 -0.03
N SER A 35 1.61 2.61 -0.43
CA SER A 35 0.58 2.75 -1.44
C SER A 35 -0.45 3.85 -1.14
N GLU A 36 -0.64 4.21 0.13
CA GLU A 36 -1.60 5.25 0.55
C GLU A 36 -1.04 6.67 0.41
N PHE A 37 0.29 6.82 0.46
CA PHE A 37 0.94 8.14 0.43
C PHE A 37 1.72 8.44 -0.84
N VAL A 38 1.88 7.48 -1.75
CA VAL A 38 2.48 7.74 -3.06
C VAL A 38 1.63 8.78 -3.80
N GLY A 39 2.21 9.97 -4.00
CA GLY A 39 1.56 11.10 -4.68
C GLY A 39 0.67 11.99 -3.79
N HIS A 40 0.64 11.77 -2.47
CA HIS A 40 -0.12 12.63 -1.57
C HIS A 40 0.60 13.97 -1.29
N PRO A 41 -0.05 15.13 -1.49
CA PRO A 41 0.57 16.43 -1.19
C PRO A 41 0.76 16.62 0.32
N GLY A 42 1.84 17.29 0.73
CA GLY A 42 2.10 17.62 2.15
C GLY A 42 2.76 16.51 2.98
N VAL A 43 2.97 15.33 2.40
CA VAL A 43 3.64 14.18 3.04
C VAL A 43 5.08 14.04 2.55
N ARG A 44 6.02 13.98 3.48
CA ARG A 44 7.41 13.58 3.19
C ARG A 44 7.68 12.18 3.70
N ILE A 45 7.92 11.25 2.77
CA ILE A 45 8.36 9.89 3.07
C ILE A 45 9.85 9.93 3.48
N LEU A 46 10.16 9.40 4.66
CA LEU A 46 11.54 9.31 5.17
C LEU A 46 12.24 8.03 4.76
N GLY A 47 11.48 6.96 4.55
CA GLY A 47 12.00 5.65 4.19
C GLY A 47 11.02 4.53 4.51
N VAL A 48 11.38 3.32 4.11
CA VAL A 48 10.71 2.08 4.51
C VAL A 48 11.23 1.61 5.87
N MET A 49 10.40 0.86 6.59
CA MET A 49 10.83 0.19 7.80
C MET A 49 11.94 -0.82 7.53
N PRO A 50 12.89 -1.02 8.47
CA PRO A 50 13.86 -2.12 8.41
C PRO A 50 13.18 -3.50 8.32
N ASP A 51 13.86 -4.48 7.71
CA ASP A 51 13.27 -5.80 7.43
C ASP A 51 12.78 -6.56 8.68
N ASP A 52 13.40 -6.34 9.84
CA ASP A 52 13.04 -6.97 11.11
C ASP A 52 11.77 -6.40 11.77
N SER A 53 11.33 -5.23 11.31
CA SER A 53 10.23 -4.44 11.88
C SER A 53 9.19 -4.03 10.82
N ALA A 54 9.43 -4.38 9.55
CA ALA A 54 8.50 -4.19 8.46
C ALA A 54 7.33 -5.16 8.53
N ILE A 55 6.14 -4.67 8.19
CA ILE A 55 4.95 -5.51 8.06
C ILE A 55 4.81 -5.95 6.60
N ASP A 56 4.79 -7.25 6.39
CA ASP A 56 4.52 -7.85 5.08
C ASP A 56 3.01 -7.88 4.82
N THR A 57 2.55 -7.07 3.85
CA THR A 57 1.17 -7.12 3.37
C THR A 57 1.08 -7.96 2.10
N ILE A 58 0.23 -8.97 2.12
CA ILE A 58 -0.05 -9.85 0.97
C ILE A 58 -1.50 -9.64 0.54
N PHE A 59 -1.70 -9.23 -0.71
CA PHE A 59 -3.01 -9.17 -1.33
C PHE A 59 -3.25 -10.45 -2.12
N ALA A 60 -4.36 -11.13 -1.84
CA ALA A 60 -4.76 -12.35 -2.51
C ALA A 60 -6.21 -12.23 -3.01
N GLY A 61 -6.54 -12.97 -4.06
CA GLY A 61 -7.89 -13.05 -4.61
C GLY A 61 -8.29 -14.51 -4.82
N ALA A 62 -9.58 -14.80 -4.65
CA ALA A 62 -10.17 -16.12 -4.86
C ALA A 62 -11.56 -15.99 -5.49
N VAL A 63 -12.01 -17.02 -6.20
CA VAL A 63 -13.37 -17.08 -6.73
C VAL A 63 -14.30 -17.54 -5.60
N ALA A 64 -15.32 -16.73 -5.30
CA ALA A 64 -16.31 -17.09 -4.30
C ALA A 64 -17.12 -18.32 -4.76
N THR A 65 -17.40 -19.24 -3.84
CA THR A 65 -18.20 -20.46 -4.10
C THR A 65 -19.62 -20.14 -4.55
N ALA A 66 -20.15 -18.97 -4.14
CA ALA A 66 -21.46 -18.47 -4.54
C ALA A 66 -21.45 -17.63 -5.83
N SER A 67 -20.32 -17.57 -6.57
CA SER A 67 -20.24 -16.78 -7.80
C SER A 67 -21.26 -17.30 -8.83
N ALA A 68 -22.06 -16.39 -9.38
CA ALA A 68 -22.95 -16.69 -10.49
C ALA A 68 -22.19 -16.98 -11.80
N ASP A 69 -20.93 -16.52 -11.90
CA ASP A 69 -20.04 -16.80 -13.01
C ASP A 69 -18.59 -17.03 -12.51
N PRO A 70 -18.26 -18.27 -12.11
CA PRO A 70 -16.93 -18.61 -11.61
C PRO A 70 -15.83 -18.48 -12.68
N ALA A 71 -16.16 -18.73 -13.95
CA ALA A 71 -15.21 -18.69 -15.05
C ALA A 71 -14.75 -17.27 -15.32
N ARG A 72 -15.68 -16.32 -15.43
CA ARG A 72 -15.35 -14.89 -15.60
C ARG A 72 -14.59 -14.33 -14.40
N ALA A 73 -14.98 -14.72 -13.17
CA ALA A 73 -14.23 -14.31 -11.98
C ALA A 73 -12.77 -14.80 -12.01
N ALA A 74 -12.53 -16.04 -12.46
CA ALA A 74 -11.19 -16.57 -12.64
C ALA A 74 -10.39 -15.85 -13.73
N GLU A 75 -11.04 -15.47 -14.84
CA GLU A 75 -10.41 -14.66 -15.90
C GLU A 75 -9.93 -13.31 -15.37
N VAL A 76 -10.72 -12.63 -14.53
CA VAL A 76 -10.31 -11.37 -13.88
C VAL A 76 -9.10 -11.58 -12.98
N LEU A 77 -9.11 -12.60 -12.13
CA LEU A 77 -7.96 -12.90 -11.25
C LEU A 77 -6.70 -13.23 -12.07
N THR A 78 -6.86 -13.95 -13.17
CA THR A 78 -5.77 -14.26 -14.11
C THR A 78 -5.20 -12.98 -14.70
N PHE A 79 -6.05 -12.07 -15.18
CA PHE A 79 -5.61 -10.76 -15.68
C PHE A 79 -4.86 -9.96 -14.61
N LEU A 80 -5.39 -9.88 -13.38
CA LEU A 80 -4.74 -9.17 -12.28
C LEU A 80 -3.39 -9.78 -11.89
N SER A 81 -3.17 -11.08 -12.10
CA SER A 81 -1.86 -11.73 -11.90
C SER A 81 -0.87 -11.57 -13.07
N SER A 82 -1.34 -11.13 -14.24
CA SER A 82 -0.53 -11.07 -15.45
C SER A 82 0.52 -9.95 -15.45
N ALA A 83 1.52 -10.07 -16.32
CA ALA A 83 2.50 -9.01 -16.57
C ALA A 83 1.86 -7.70 -17.06
N ALA A 84 0.69 -7.76 -17.72
CA ALA A 84 -0.01 -6.57 -18.19
C ALA A 84 -0.50 -5.67 -17.04
N ALA A 85 -0.77 -6.24 -15.86
CA ALA A 85 -1.16 -5.50 -14.67
C ALA A 85 0.04 -4.99 -13.83
N ALA A 86 1.27 -5.43 -14.15
CA ALA A 86 2.47 -5.06 -13.39
C ALA A 86 2.75 -3.54 -13.37
N PRO A 87 2.64 -2.79 -14.49
CA PRO A 87 2.87 -1.34 -14.47
C PRO A 87 1.92 -0.58 -13.53
N THR A 88 0.64 -0.99 -13.46
CA THR A 88 -0.31 -0.39 -12.53
C THR A 88 0.07 -0.68 -11.08
N LYS A 89 0.48 -1.92 -10.78
CA LYS A 89 0.94 -2.28 -9.43
C LYS A 89 2.13 -1.41 -9.01
N THR A 90 3.15 -1.32 -9.85
CA THR A 90 4.37 -0.55 -9.54
C THR A 90 4.09 0.95 -9.42
N ALA A 91 3.21 1.51 -10.26
CA ALA A 91 2.80 2.91 -10.17
C ALA A 91 2.14 3.26 -8.83
N HIS A 92 1.49 2.29 -8.18
CA HIS A 92 0.86 2.45 -6.87
C HIS A 92 1.68 1.82 -5.73
N ALA A 93 2.99 1.64 -5.94
CA ALA A 93 3.96 1.07 -4.99
C ALA A 93 3.70 -0.39 -4.56
N PHE A 94 2.85 -1.12 -5.28
CA PHE A 94 2.70 -2.56 -5.06
C PHE A 94 3.90 -3.32 -5.62
N GLY A 95 4.38 -4.29 -4.84
CA GLY A 95 5.34 -5.28 -5.32
C GLY A 95 4.70 -6.20 -6.36
N VAL A 96 5.46 -6.56 -7.40
CA VAL A 96 5.05 -7.57 -8.37
C VAL A 96 5.65 -8.91 -7.92
N PRO A 97 4.83 -9.94 -7.62
CA PRO A 97 5.35 -11.25 -7.27
C PRO A 97 6.19 -11.81 -8.42
N SER A 98 7.40 -12.28 -8.13
CA SER A 98 8.10 -13.20 -9.02
C SER A 98 7.43 -14.56 -8.89
N LEU A 99 6.74 -15.01 -9.94
CA LEU A 99 6.27 -16.39 -10.05
C LEU A 99 7.45 -17.34 -10.29
#